data_AF-A0A430RCY9-F1
#
_entry.id   AF-A0A430RCY9-F1
#
_cell.length_a   1.000
_cell.length_b   1.000
_cell.length_c   1.000
_cell.angle_alpha   90.00
_cell.angle_beta   90.00
_cell.angle_gamma   90.00
#
_symmetry.space_group_name_H-M   'P 1'
#
loop_
_entity.id
_entity.type
_entity.pdbx_description
1 polymer ?
#
loop_
_entity_poly.entity_id
_entity_poly.type
_entity_poly.pdbx_seq_one_letter_code
_entity_poly.pdbx_strand_id
1 'polypeptide(L)' 'MVQLVFVDVDGTLVGKEGVPACVWPAVEALQSQGVRLSLITGRPGRGHALAYARRLDPMGLHVFESGAVVLAFSRDPH' A
#
# COMPACT_ATOMS: atom_id res chain seq x y z
N MET A 1 5.33 -13.77 14.56
CA MET A 1 4.41 -13.74 13.40
C MET A 1 4.29 -12.31 12.93
N VAL A 2 4.42 -12.04 11.63
CA VAL A 2 4.31 -10.67 11.08
C VAL A 2 2.84 -10.36 10.82
N GLN A 3 2.36 -9.21 11.26
CA GLN A 3 0.95 -8.79 11.09
C GLN A 3 0.79 -7.57 10.19
N LEU A 4 1.88 -6.87 9.91
CA LEU A 4 1.89 -5.65 9.10
C LEU A 4 3.16 -5.63 8.26
N VAL A 5 3.00 -5.38 6.97
CA VAL A 5 4.09 -5.21 6.01
C VAL A 5 3.92 -3.85 5.35
N PHE A 6 4.97 -3.02 5.42
CA PHE A 6 5.05 -1.82 4.61
C PHE A 6 5.74 -2.13 3.27
N VAL A 7 5.14 -1.66 2.17
CA VAL A 7 5.60 -1.92 0.80
C VAL A 7 5.88 -0.60 0.11
N ASP A 8 7.12 -0.44 -0.36
CA ASP A 8 7.50 0.69 -1.21
C ASP A 8 6.93 0.57 -2.63
N VAL A 9 6.87 1.68 -3.36
CA VAL A 9 6.27 1.75 -4.69
C VAL A 9 7.32 1.56 -5.80
N ASP A 10 8.21 2.53 -5.99
CA ASP A 10 9.05 2.61 -7.17
C ASP A 10 10.25 1.68 -7.10
N GLY A 11 10.34 0.72 -8.03
CA GLY A 11 11.37 -0.31 -7.97
C GLY A 11 11.10 -1.42 -6.96
N THR A 12 9.95 -1.36 -6.27
CA THR A 12 9.50 -2.36 -5.29
C THR A 12 8.17 -2.98 -5.74
N LEU A 13 7.03 -2.32 -5.52
CA LEU A 13 5.72 -2.78 -6.00
C LEU A 13 5.58 -2.62 -7.51
N VAL A 14 6.13 -1.54 -8.06
CA VAL A 14 6.03 -1.15 -9.46
C VAL A 14 7.40 -1.31 -10.10
N GLY A 15 7.50 -2.28 -11.02
CA GLY A 15 8.66 -2.47 -11.88
C GLY A 15 8.56 -1.65 -13.17
N LYS A 16 9.49 -1.89 -14.11
CA LYS A 16 9.54 -1.18 -15.41
C LYS A 16 8.23 -1.29 -16.20
N GLU A 17 7.58 -2.45 -16.16
CA GLU A 17 6.34 -2.75 -16.88
C GLU A 17 5.08 -2.54 -16.00
N GLY A 18 5.20 -1.83 -14.87
CA GLY A 18 4.12 -1.67 -13.90
C GLY A 18 4.12 -2.74 -12.81
N VAL A 19 2.95 -3.00 -12.22
CA VAL A 19 2.80 -4.01 -11.16
C VAL A 19 2.66 -5.40 -11.80
N PRO A 20 3.54 -6.37 -11.47
CA PRO A 20 3.43 -7.72 -11.99
C PRO A 20 2.09 -8.37 -11.60
N ALA A 21 1.47 -9.11 -12.52
CA ALA A 21 0.15 -9.72 -12.29
C ALA A 21 0.10 -10.67 -11.08
N CYS A 22 1.24 -11.30 -10.72
CA CYS A 22 1.33 -12.21 -9.58
C CYS A 22 1.23 -11.51 -8.21
N VAL A 23 1.39 -10.19 -8.14
CA VAL A 23 1.37 -9.44 -6.89
C VAL A 23 -0.01 -9.50 -6.24
N TRP A 24 -1.09 -9.34 -7.00
CA TRP A 24 -2.43 -9.27 -6.42
C TRP A 24 -2.90 -10.58 -5.77
N PRO A 25 -2.71 -11.75 -6.41
CA PRO A 25 -2.95 -13.02 -5.72
C PRO A 25 -2.12 -13.20 -4.44
N ALA A 26 -0.86 -12.73 -4.43
CA ALA A 26 -0.01 -12.82 -3.25
C ALA A 26 -0.49 -11.89 -2.10
N VAL A 27 -0.94 -10.68 -2.44
CA VAL A 27 -1.57 -9.75 -1.49
C VAL A 27 -2.82 -10.38 -0.89
N GLU A 28 -3.72 -10.93 -1.72
CA GLU A 28 -4.95 -11.58 -1.26
C GLU A 28 -4.66 -12.79 -0.35
N ALA A 29 -3.67 -13.61 -0.70
CA ALA A 29 -3.22 -14.73 0.13
C ALA A 29 -2.72 -14.27 1.51
N LEU A 30 -1.89 -13.22 1.57
CA LEU A 30 -1.41 -12.67 2.84
C LEU A 30 -2.54 -12.05 3.68
N GLN A 31 -3.46 -11.32 3.05
CA GLN A 31 -4.63 -10.76 3.73
C GLN A 31 -5.52 -11.85 4.33
N SER A 32 -5.71 -12.98 3.64
CA SER A 32 -6.47 -14.13 4.17
C SER A 32 -5.84 -14.75 5.43
N GLN A 33 -4.54 -14.53 5.64
CA GLN A 33 -3.81 -14.95 6.84
C GLN A 33 -3.81 -13.89 7.94
N GLY A 34 -4.52 -12.77 7.74
CA GLY A 34 -4.60 -11.66 8.69
C GLY A 34 -3.41 -10.70 8.62
N VAL A 35 -2.57 -10.78 7.59
CA VAL A 35 -1.47 -9.82 7.36
C VAL A 35 -2.02 -8.59 6.65
N ARG A 36 -1.76 -7.40 7.21
CA ARG A 36 -2.08 -6.13 6.55
C ARG A 36 -0.92 -5.63 5.71
N LEU A 37 -1.22 -5.11 4.53
CA LEU A 37 -0.25 -4.54 3.61
C LEU A 37 -0.47 -3.03 3.48
N SER A 38 0.47 -2.27 4.00
CA SER A 38 0.46 -0.81 3.96
C SER A 38 1.46 -0.29 2.94
N LEU A 39 1.02 0.63 2.09
CA LEU A 39 1.94 1.40 1.24
C LEU A 39 2.78 2.40 2.06
N ILE A 40 4.09 2.47 1.77
CA ILE A 40 5.01 3.54 2.22
C ILE A 40 5.72 4.11 0.99
N THR A 41 5.77 5.42 0.80
CA THR A 41 6.40 5.96 -0.43
C THR A 41 6.84 7.41 -0.28
N GLY A 42 7.79 7.83 -1.12
CA GLY A 42 8.09 9.24 -1.37
C GLY A 42 7.02 9.97 -2.18
N ARG A 43 6.15 9.24 -2.89
CA ARG A 43 5.08 9.84 -3.70
C ARG A 43 4.01 10.53 -2.83
N PRO A 44 3.34 11.59 -3.35
CA PRO A 44 2.22 12.20 -2.65
C PRO A 44 1.01 11.25 -2.60
N GLY A 45 0.13 11.45 -1.61
CA GLY A 45 -1.09 10.66 -1.37
C GLY A 45 -2.22 10.87 -2.39
N ARG A 46 -1.89 10.84 -3.69
CA ARG A 46 -2.81 11.07 -4.81
C ARG A 46 -2.44 10.22 -6.03
N GLY A 47 -3.31 10.20 -7.04
CA GLY A 47 -3.07 9.48 -8.30
C GLY A 47 -2.79 7.98 -8.08
N HIS A 48 -1.80 7.44 -8.80
CA HIS A 48 -1.48 6.01 -8.74
C HIS A 48 -1.06 5.53 -7.35
N ALA A 49 -0.30 6.33 -6.59
CA ALA A 49 0.10 5.94 -5.23
C ALA A 49 -1.12 5.75 -4.31
N LEU A 50 -2.11 6.64 -4.41
CA LEU A 50 -3.37 6.50 -3.69
C LEU A 50 -4.17 5.28 -4.16
N ALA A 51 -4.21 5.02 -5.48
CA ALA A 51 -4.90 3.86 -6.03
C ALA A 51 -4.27 2.53 -5.54
N TYR A 52 -2.94 2.45 -5.49
CA TYR A 52 -2.24 1.29 -4.93
C TYR A 52 -2.48 1.12 -3.44
N ALA A 53 -2.42 2.20 -2.67
CA ALA A 53 -2.72 2.17 -1.23
C ALA A 53 -4.12 1.58 -0.98
N ARG A 54 -5.15 2.08 -1.69
CA ARG A 54 -6.52 1.58 -1.59
C ARG A 54 -6.67 0.11 -2.02
N ARG A 55 -5.86 -0.36 -2.98
CA ARG A 55 -5.87 -1.76 -3.42
C ARG A 55 -5.19 -2.68 -2.40
N LEU A 56 -4.13 -2.21 -1.74
CA LEU A 56 -3.38 -2.96 -0.73
C LEU A 56 -4.11 -3.07 0.61
N ASP A 57 -4.71 -1.99 1.09
CA ASP A 57 -5.60 -2.01 2.26
C ASP A 57 -6.55 -0.81 2.20
N PRO A 58 -7.82 -0.99 1.82
CA PRO A 58 -8.74 0.13 1.68
C PRO A 58 -9.04 0.86 3.00
N MET A 59 -8.80 0.23 4.15
CA MET A 59 -9.01 0.79 5.50
C MET A 59 -7.70 1.02 6.26
N GLY A 60 -6.58 0.78 5.58
CA GLY A 60 -5.24 0.74 6.15
C GLY A 60 -4.68 2.09 6.52
N LEU A 61 -3.56 2.03 7.25
CA LEU A 61 -2.68 3.17 7.48
C LEU A 61 -1.62 3.20 6.37
N HIS A 62 -1.50 4.30 5.65
CA HIS A 62 -0.55 4.47 4.55
C HIS A 62 0.35 5.68 4.77
N VAL A 63 1.57 5.59 4.25
CA VAL A 63 2.61 6.61 4.43
C VAL A 63 3.02 7.16 3.07
N PHE A 64 2.97 8.48 2.94
CA PHE A 64 3.28 9.23 1.73
C PHE A 64 4.33 10.29 2.03
N GLU A 65 4.85 10.93 0.98
CA GLU A 65 5.79 12.06 1.08
C GLU A 65 6.98 11.74 2.00
N SER A 66 7.54 10.54 1.83
CA SER A 66 8.71 10.06 2.57
C SER A 66 8.50 10.03 4.09
N GLY A 67 7.26 9.88 4.55
CA GLY A 67 6.92 9.88 5.97
C GLY A 67 6.29 11.16 6.49
N ALA A 68 6.27 12.24 5.71
CA ALA A 68 5.69 13.50 6.13
C ALA A 68 4.16 13.44 6.27
N VAL A 69 3.51 12.54 5.51
CA VAL A 69 2.06 12.39 5.50
C VAL A 69 1.70 10.95 5.84
N VAL A 70 0.94 10.75 6.91
CA VAL A 70 0.40 9.45 7.32
C VAL A 70 -1.12 9.53 7.33
N LEU A 71 -1.77 8.68 6.54
CA LEU A 71 -3.22 8.67 6.36
C LEU A 71 -3.81 7.32 6.73
N ALA A 72 -4.76 7.32 7.66
CA ALA A 72 -5.59 6.16 7.95
C ALA A 72 -6.89 6.27 7.14
N PHE A 73 -7.13 5.38 6.17
CA PHE A 73 -8.35 5.45 5.36
C PHE A 73 -9.61 5.04 6.11
N SER A 74 -9.45 4.39 7.28
CA SER A 74 -10.54 4.12 8.21
C SER A 74 -11.06 5.37 8.94
N ARG A 75 -10.33 6.48 8.89
CA ARG A 75 -10.76 7.75 9.46
C ARG A 75 -11.02 8.69 8.29
N ASP A 76 -12.27 9.09 8.12
CA ASP A 76 -12.59 10.16 7.18
C ASP A 76 -11.83 11.42 7.64
N PRO A 77 -10.95 12.02 6.79
CA PRO A 77 -10.32 13.29 7.13
C PRO A 77 -11.33 14.46 7.09
N HIS A 78 -12.59 14.18 6.75
CA HIS A 78 -13.73 15.11 6.72
C HIS A 78 -14.91 14.60 7.55
#